data_AF-A0A415G8J3-F1
#
_entry.id   AF-A0A415G8J3-F1
#
_cell.length_a   1.000
_cell.length_b   1.000
_cell.length_c   1.000
_cell.angle_alpha   90.00
_cell.angle_beta   90.00
_cell.angle_gamma   90.00
#
_symmetry.space_group_name_H-M   'P 1'
#
loop_
_entity.id
_entity.type
_entity.pdbx_description
1 polymer ?
#
loop_
_entity_poly.entity_id
_entity_poly.type
_entity_poly.pdbx_seq_one_letter_code
_entity_poly.pdbx_strand_id
1 'polypeptide(L)'
;MKTVKRIVAVLLAVMLMAPAAVNAAAPSVRDTNLNKKKATATVTYNKKTQLPTTITVNGQKLVVGKDCVIVNKKKSGKKNSGTYKITIKGIGNYSGTTTVTYKIKKAEQKIKTSAKAKTYKASAIKKKGKKFNLKTKAISKKVTYKVTGKKSAKKYIKVSKNGKVTIKKGIKKGTYKIVIKAKATKNHKEGKKVVKITIK
;
A
#
# COMPACT_ATOMS: atom_id res chain seq x y z
N MET A 1 -39.64 -87.54 -51.89
CA MET A 1 -40.40 -87.09 -50.69
C MET A 1 -39.39 -86.63 -49.65
N LYS A 2 -39.41 -85.47 -49.00
CA LYS A 2 -40.22 -84.25 -48.99
C LYS A 2 -39.31 -83.15 -48.36
N THR A 3 -39.21 -82.05 -49.07
CA THR A 3 -39.10 -80.63 -48.66
C THR A 3 -39.06 -80.17 -47.18
N VAL A 4 -38.17 -79.19 -46.92
CA VAL A 4 -38.42 -77.80 -46.38
C VAL A 4 -37.97 -77.37 -44.96
N LYS A 5 -37.11 -76.32 -44.97
CA LYS A 5 -36.91 -75.13 -44.09
C LYS A 5 -36.80 -75.29 -42.56
N ARG A 6 -35.76 -74.64 -41.99
CA ARG A 6 -35.89 -73.46 -41.11
C ARG A 6 -34.55 -72.77 -40.81
N ILE A 7 -34.52 -71.48 -41.09
CA ILE A 7 -33.54 -70.47 -40.68
C ILE A 7 -33.73 -70.22 -39.18
N VAL A 8 -32.69 -70.33 -38.33
CA VAL A 8 -32.63 -69.64 -37.03
C VAL A 8 -31.18 -69.28 -36.69
N ALA A 9 -31.00 -67.98 -36.46
CA ALA A 9 -29.92 -67.24 -35.83
C ALA A 9 -28.93 -67.99 -34.91
N VAL A 10 -27.64 -67.78 -35.15
CA VAL A 10 -26.64 -67.66 -34.08
C VAL A 10 -25.85 -66.38 -34.33
N LEU A 11 -26.53 -65.26 -34.04
CA LEU A 11 -25.91 -64.00 -33.65
C LEU A 11 -25.38 -64.17 -32.22
N LEU A 12 -24.27 -63.50 -31.89
CA LEU A 12 -23.60 -63.43 -30.58
C LEU A 12 -22.72 -64.62 -30.19
N ALA A 13 -21.43 -64.54 -30.52
CA ALA A 13 -20.35 -64.88 -29.58
C ALA A 13 -18.99 -64.34 -30.03
N VAL A 14 -18.92 -63.13 -30.61
CA VAL A 14 -17.66 -62.37 -30.58
C VAL A 14 -17.67 -61.63 -29.26
N MET A 15 -17.21 -62.31 -28.19
CA MET A 15 -16.88 -61.65 -26.94
C MET A 15 -15.80 -60.60 -27.24
N LEU A 16 -16.23 -59.35 -27.35
CA LEU A 16 -15.39 -58.17 -27.25
C LEU A 16 -14.60 -58.25 -25.94
N MET A 17 -13.36 -58.74 -25.99
CA MET A 17 -12.37 -58.36 -25.00
C MET A 17 -11.95 -56.92 -25.30
N ALA A 18 -12.78 -55.98 -24.86
CA ALA A 18 -12.34 -54.60 -24.77
C ALA A 18 -11.19 -54.56 -23.74
N PRO A 19 -10.00 -54.08 -24.09
CA PRO A 19 -9.00 -53.81 -23.07
C PRO A 19 -9.62 -52.79 -22.11
N ALA A 20 -9.80 -53.20 -20.85
CA ALA A 20 -10.15 -52.27 -19.79
C ALA A 20 -9.03 -51.22 -19.76
N ALA A 21 -9.32 -50.01 -20.25
CA ALA A 21 -8.43 -48.90 -20.07
C ALA A 21 -8.28 -48.71 -18.55
N VAL A 22 -7.13 -49.12 -18.03
CA VAL A 22 -6.76 -48.81 -16.65
C VAL A 22 -6.58 -47.31 -16.65
N ASN A 23 -7.61 -46.58 -16.22
CA ASN A 23 -7.49 -45.17 -15.89
C ASN A 23 -6.49 -45.09 -14.74
N ALA A 24 -5.21 -44.95 -15.05
CA ALA A 24 -4.20 -44.57 -14.08
C ALA A 24 -4.72 -43.28 -13.42
N ALA A 25 -4.87 -43.30 -12.09
CA ALA A 25 -5.19 -42.10 -11.35
C ALA A 25 -4.19 -41.02 -11.80
N ALA A 26 -4.70 -39.89 -12.28
CA ALA A 26 -3.85 -38.77 -12.69
C ALA A 26 -2.83 -38.51 -11.58
N PRO A 27 -1.52 -38.36 -11.89
CA PRO A 27 -0.51 -38.13 -10.87
C PRO A 27 -0.98 -36.98 -10.00
N SER A 28 -1.12 -37.24 -8.69
CA SER A 28 -1.49 -36.24 -7.69
C SER A 28 -0.66 -35.00 -7.95
N VAL A 29 -1.32 -33.88 -8.30
CA VAL A 29 -0.66 -32.61 -8.53
C VAL A 29 0.19 -32.35 -7.29
N ARG A 30 1.51 -32.19 -7.47
CA ARG A 30 2.41 -31.91 -6.34
C ARG A 30 2.04 -30.54 -5.77
N ASP A 31 1.07 -30.52 -4.87
CA ASP A 31 0.62 -29.31 -4.25
C ASP A 31 1.66 -28.82 -3.26
N THR A 32 2.11 -27.59 -3.45
CA THR A 32 3.01 -26.95 -2.49
C THR A 32 2.26 -26.73 -1.18
N ASN A 33 2.65 -27.47 -0.15
CA ASN A 33 1.99 -27.40 1.15
C ASN A 33 2.36 -26.13 1.93
N LEU A 34 1.35 -25.35 2.32
CA LEU A 34 1.52 -24.07 3.02
C LEU A 34 1.60 -24.21 4.55
N ASN A 35 1.33 -25.39 5.13
CA ASN A 35 1.18 -25.57 6.57
C ASN A 35 2.42 -25.12 7.34
N LYS A 36 2.18 -24.33 8.40
CA LYS A 36 3.21 -23.80 9.31
C LYS A 36 4.31 -22.98 8.60
N LYS A 37 4.16 -22.66 7.30
CA LYS A 37 5.13 -21.83 6.58
C LYS A 37 4.95 -20.36 6.95
N LYS A 38 6.08 -19.66 7.14
CA LYS A 38 6.10 -18.22 7.41
C LYS A 38 5.47 -17.47 6.25
N ALA A 39 4.41 -16.72 6.56
CA ALA A 39 3.68 -15.94 5.57
C ALA A 39 3.57 -14.48 5.98
N THR A 40 3.90 -13.57 5.07
CA THR A 40 3.84 -12.13 5.29
C THR A 40 3.20 -11.41 4.12
N ALA A 41 2.57 -10.27 4.40
CA ALA A 41 2.09 -9.38 3.36
C ALA A 41 2.17 -7.93 3.79
N THR A 42 2.17 -7.03 2.82
CA THR A 42 2.19 -5.60 3.07
C THR A 42 1.19 -4.91 2.17
N VAL A 43 0.43 -3.99 2.76
CA VAL A 43 -0.42 -3.04 2.02
C VAL A 43 -0.19 -1.64 2.57
N THR A 44 -0.61 -0.62 1.83
CA THR A 44 -0.48 0.78 2.28
C THR A 44 -1.86 1.35 2.55
N TYR A 45 -1.98 2.10 3.65
CA TYR A 45 -3.22 2.77 4.02
C TYR A 45 -3.81 3.60 2.87
N ASN A 46 -5.05 3.30 2.48
CA ASN A 46 -5.72 3.93 1.34
C ASN A 46 -7.11 4.50 1.68
N LYS A 47 -7.39 4.72 2.99
CA LYS A 47 -8.69 5.16 3.53
C LYS A 47 -9.85 4.18 3.40
N LYS A 48 -9.66 3.01 2.77
CA LYS A 48 -10.64 1.92 2.69
C LYS A 48 -10.20 0.74 3.58
N THR A 49 -11.11 -0.21 3.79
CA THR A 49 -10.77 -1.52 4.36
C THR A 49 -9.79 -2.22 3.44
N GLN A 50 -8.70 -2.77 3.99
CA GLN A 50 -7.61 -3.36 3.23
C GLN A 50 -7.42 -4.81 3.63
N LEU A 51 -7.19 -5.62 2.59
CA LEU A 51 -6.68 -6.97 2.65
C LEU A 51 -5.54 -7.07 1.64
N PRO A 52 -4.54 -7.91 1.88
CA PRO A 52 -3.50 -8.18 0.90
C PRO A 52 -4.10 -8.91 -0.31
N THR A 53 -3.67 -8.52 -1.50
CA THR A 53 -3.94 -9.23 -2.77
C THR A 53 -2.81 -10.17 -3.14
N THR A 54 -1.62 -9.94 -2.58
CA THR A 54 -0.42 -10.77 -2.77
C THR A 54 0.18 -11.09 -1.41
N ILE A 55 0.55 -12.34 -1.20
CA ILE A 55 1.08 -12.87 0.06
C ILE A 55 2.38 -13.58 -0.23
N THR A 56 3.41 -13.31 0.56
CA THR A 56 4.69 -14.00 0.46
C THR A 56 4.74 -15.12 1.48
N VAL A 57 4.74 -16.38 1.02
CA VAL A 57 4.86 -17.58 1.86
C VAL A 57 6.20 -18.24 1.57
N ASN A 58 7.06 -18.38 2.59
CA ASN A 58 8.39 -18.98 2.46
C ASN A 58 9.24 -18.41 1.30
N GLY A 59 9.10 -17.11 1.00
CA GLY A 59 9.80 -16.43 -0.12
C GLY A 59 9.02 -16.42 -1.44
N GLN A 60 8.04 -17.30 -1.62
CA GLN A 60 7.22 -17.38 -2.83
C GLN A 60 6.02 -16.41 -2.75
N LYS A 61 5.70 -15.72 -3.86
CA LYS A 61 4.54 -14.83 -3.95
C LYS A 61 3.32 -15.60 -4.44
N LEU A 62 2.23 -15.53 -3.67
CA LEU A 62 0.94 -16.12 -3.96
C LEU A 62 -0.08 -15.00 -4.20
N VAL A 63 -0.92 -15.15 -5.22
CA VAL A 63 -1.99 -14.22 -5.57
C VAL A 63 -3.30 -14.71 -4.95
N VAL A 64 -3.95 -13.84 -4.16
CA VAL A 64 -5.24 -14.15 -3.53
C VAL A 64 -6.33 -14.22 -4.59
N GLY A 65 -7.10 -15.32 -4.58
CA GLY A 65 -8.13 -15.64 -5.58
C GLY A 65 -7.63 -16.57 -6.69
N LYS A 66 -6.31 -16.74 -6.83
CA LYS A 66 -5.70 -17.67 -7.80
C LYS A 66 -4.96 -18.82 -7.11
N ASP A 67 -4.05 -18.48 -6.19
CA ASP A 67 -3.16 -19.44 -5.52
C ASP A 67 -3.60 -19.74 -4.08
N CYS A 68 -4.37 -18.81 -3.48
CA CYS A 68 -4.90 -18.98 -2.13
C CYS A 68 -6.17 -18.15 -1.91
N VAL A 69 -6.96 -18.50 -0.89
CA VAL A 69 -8.13 -17.74 -0.42
C VAL A 69 -7.96 -17.33 1.03
N ILE A 70 -8.49 -16.14 1.38
CA ILE A 70 -8.49 -15.65 2.76
C ILE A 70 -9.69 -16.24 3.51
N VAL A 71 -9.41 -16.96 4.58
CA VAL A 71 -10.43 -17.49 5.48
C VAL A 71 -11.13 -16.34 6.22
N ASN A 72 -12.46 -16.42 6.33
CA ASN A 72 -13.28 -15.41 7.00
C ASN A 72 -13.05 -13.98 6.47
N LYS A 73 -12.88 -13.84 5.14
CA LYS A 73 -12.55 -12.58 4.44
C LYS A 73 -13.30 -11.34 4.95
N LYS A 74 -14.62 -11.46 5.20
CA LYS A 74 -15.46 -10.35 5.69
C LYS A 74 -14.99 -9.79 7.05
N LYS A 75 -14.53 -10.65 7.97
CA LYS A 75 -14.07 -10.26 9.33
C LYS A 75 -12.57 -9.90 9.37
N SER A 76 -11.81 -10.35 8.39
CA SER A 76 -10.35 -10.20 8.32
C SER A 76 -9.89 -8.81 7.87
N GLY A 77 -10.73 -8.05 7.16
CA GLY A 77 -10.36 -6.73 6.64
C GLY A 77 -10.13 -5.70 7.74
N LYS A 78 -9.07 -4.88 7.61
CA LYS A 78 -8.77 -3.78 8.55
C LYS A 78 -8.51 -2.48 7.80
N LYS A 79 -8.96 -1.37 8.38
CA LYS A 79 -8.86 -0.05 7.75
C LYS A 79 -7.59 0.71 8.12
N ASN A 80 -7.15 0.61 9.38
CA ASN A 80 -6.08 1.44 9.92
C ASN A 80 -4.70 0.79 9.77
N SER A 81 -3.64 1.58 9.86
CA SER A 81 -2.28 1.02 9.89
C SER A 81 -2.05 0.18 11.13
N GLY A 82 -1.33 -0.92 10.98
CA GLY A 82 -1.04 -1.86 12.04
C GLY A 82 -0.50 -3.17 11.50
N THR A 83 -0.21 -4.08 12.41
CA THR A 83 0.12 -5.47 12.10
C THR A 83 -1.07 -6.33 12.50
N TYR A 84 -1.46 -7.24 11.62
CA TYR A 84 -2.65 -8.05 11.75
C TYR A 84 -2.36 -9.49 11.33
N LYS A 85 -3.16 -10.43 11.82
CA LYS A 85 -3.08 -11.85 11.46
C LYS A 85 -4.34 -12.26 10.72
N ILE A 86 -4.18 -13.01 9.63
CA ILE A 86 -5.26 -13.68 8.88
C ILE A 86 -4.85 -15.11 8.59
N THR A 87 -5.81 -15.96 8.28
CA THR A 87 -5.54 -17.32 7.81
C THR A 87 -5.83 -17.40 6.32
N ILE A 88 -4.95 -18.07 5.58
CA ILE A 88 -5.18 -18.41 4.16
C ILE A 88 -5.25 -19.92 3.97
N LYS A 89 -5.99 -20.35 2.96
CA LYS A 89 -6.04 -21.72 2.46
C LYS A 89 -5.51 -21.75 1.02
N GLY A 90 -4.61 -22.67 0.71
CA GLY A 90 -4.12 -22.89 -0.65
C GLY A 90 -5.24 -23.39 -1.58
N ILE A 91 -5.17 -23.02 -2.85
CA ILE A 91 -6.03 -23.53 -3.93
C ILE A 91 -5.18 -23.76 -5.19
N GLY A 92 -5.67 -24.59 -6.13
CA GLY A 92 -4.89 -24.98 -7.31
C GLY A 92 -3.66 -25.80 -6.90
N ASN A 93 -2.47 -25.41 -7.36
CA ASN A 93 -1.19 -26.08 -7.08
C ASN A 93 -0.68 -25.91 -5.62
N TYR A 94 -1.53 -25.45 -4.71
CA TYR A 94 -1.19 -25.18 -3.32
C TYR A 94 -2.22 -25.80 -2.39
N SER A 95 -1.75 -26.41 -1.31
CA SER A 95 -2.60 -27.06 -0.31
C SER A 95 -2.30 -26.56 1.11
N GLY A 96 -3.17 -26.94 2.05
CA GLY A 96 -2.99 -26.60 3.46
C GLY A 96 -3.41 -25.17 3.83
N THR A 97 -3.18 -24.82 5.09
CA THR A 97 -3.54 -23.52 5.68
C THR A 97 -2.37 -22.93 6.46
N THR A 98 -2.26 -21.60 6.44
CA THR A 98 -1.27 -20.91 7.27
C THR A 98 -1.74 -19.55 7.74
N THR A 99 -1.15 -19.09 8.84
CA THR A 99 -1.36 -17.75 9.37
C THR A 99 -0.40 -16.77 8.71
N VAL A 100 -0.97 -15.72 8.13
CA VAL A 100 -0.26 -14.61 7.50
C VAL A 100 -0.22 -13.43 8.45
N THR A 101 0.98 -12.95 8.75
CA THR A 101 1.16 -11.66 9.41
C THR A 101 1.23 -10.56 8.36
N TYR A 102 0.18 -9.75 8.22
CA TYR A 102 0.14 -8.67 7.25
C TYR A 102 0.23 -7.30 7.92
N LYS A 103 0.99 -6.39 7.28
CA LYS A 103 1.21 -5.03 7.78
C LYS A 103 0.53 -4.00 6.87
N ILE A 104 -0.38 -3.22 7.45
CA ILE A 104 -0.87 -2.00 6.81
C ILE A 104 0.12 -0.87 7.15
N LYS A 105 0.96 -0.49 6.17
CA LYS A 105 1.90 0.62 6.29
C LYS A 105 1.17 1.96 6.33
N LYS A 106 1.69 2.90 7.12
CA LYS A 106 1.22 4.29 7.12
C LYS A 106 1.45 4.93 5.74
N ALA A 107 0.47 5.68 5.27
CA ALA A 107 0.56 6.45 4.03
C ALA A 107 1.42 7.71 4.23
N GLU A 108 1.88 8.29 3.13
CA GLU A 108 2.54 9.59 3.17
C GLU A 108 1.55 10.71 3.44
N GLN A 109 2.02 11.75 4.15
CA GLN A 109 1.23 12.93 4.43
C GLN A 109 1.64 14.08 3.52
N LYS A 110 0.73 14.50 2.63
CA LYS A 110 0.92 15.69 1.80
C LYS A 110 0.60 16.96 2.59
N ILE A 111 1.59 17.86 2.68
CA ILE A 111 1.41 19.19 3.27
C ILE A 111 1.20 20.21 2.13
N LYS A 112 0.06 20.90 2.16
CA LYS A 112 -0.28 22.01 1.25
C LYS A 112 -0.07 23.34 1.96
N THR A 113 0.38 24.34 1.22
CA THR A 113 0.58 25.73 1.68
C THR A 113 0.15 26.68 0.58
N SER A 114 -0.19 27.92 0.93
CA SER A 114 -0.52 29.00 -0.03
C SER A 114 0.64 29.32 -0.98
N ALA A 115 1.88 29.08 -0.57
CA ALA A 115 3.06 29.30 -1.38
C ALA A 115 4.10 28.21 -1.16
N LYS A 116 4.68 27.69 -2.24
CA LYS A 116 5.90 26.84 -2.21
C LYS A 116 7.16 27.69 -2.01
N ALA A 117 7.16 28.90 -2.57
CA ALA A 117 8.21 29.89 -2.41
C ALA A 117 7.65 31.31 -2.44
N LYS A 118 8.38 32.26 -1.87
CA LYS A 118 8.13 33.70 -1.99
C LYS A 118 9.42 34.42 -2.34
N THR A 119 9.34 35.39 -3.24
CA THR A 119 10.48 36.20 -3.66
C THR A 119 10.16 37.66 -3.42
N TYR A 120 11.13 38.41 -2.91
CA TYR A 120 11.02 39.85 -2.69
C TYR A 120 12.30 40.55 -3.15
N LYS A 121 12.16 41.76 -3.67
CA LYS A 121 13.30 42.67 -3.87
C LYS A 121 13.78 43.18 -2.51
N ALA A 122 15.09 43.26 -2.29
CA ALA A 122 15.70 43.74 -1.06
C ALA A 122 15.30 45.19 -0.76
N SER A 123 15.20 46.03 -1.79
CA SER A 123 14.71 47.42 -1.69
C SER A 123 13.33 47.50 -1.05
N ALA A 124 12.41 46.60 -1.42
CA ALA A 124 11.05 46.56 -0.90
C ALA A 124 10.95 46.18 0.59
N ILE A 125 12.03 45.65 1.19
CA ILE A 125 12.09 45.26 2.61
C ILE A 125 13.19 46.05 3.36
N LYS A 126 13.83 47.05 2.73
CA LYS A 126 14.88 47.85 3.37
C LYS A 126 14.32 48.70 4.52
N LYS A 127 13.26 49.46 4.26
CA LYS A 127 12.64 50.39 5.23
C LYS A 127 11.45 49.78 5.99
N LYS A 128 10.67 48.89 5.36
CA LYS A 128 9.44 48.30 5.94
C LYS A 128 9.44 46.78 5.81
N GLY A 129 9.09 46.08 6.89
CA GLY A 129 8.96 44.62 6.88
C GLY A 129 7.76 44.14 6.05
N LYS A 130 7.71 42.85 5.75
CA LYS A 130 6.59 42.20 5.06
C LYS A 130 6.03 41.04 5.88
N LYS A 131 4.73 40.77 5.72
CA LYS A 131 4.03 39.68 6.41
C LYS A 131 3.23 38.88 5.38
N PHE A 132 3.14 37.58 5.57
CA PHE A 132 2.24 36.72 4.79
C PHE A 132 1.84 35.49 5.61
N ASN A 133 0.79 34.78 5.18
CA ASN A 133 0.33 33.56 5.84
C ASN A 133 0.57 32.34 4.94
N LEU A 134 1.14 31.28 5.51
CA LEU A 134 1.39 30.00 4.83
C LEU A 134 0.10 29.21 4.54
N LYS A 135 -1.02 29.50 5.21
CA LYS A 135 -2.32 28.81 5.07
C LYS A 135 -2.15 27.29 4.97
N THR A 136 -1.39 26.72 5.90
CA THR A 136 -0.96 25.32 5.85
C THR A 136 -2.16 24.37 6.04
N LYS A 137 -2.30 23.39 5.15
CA LYS A 137 -3.23 22.28 5.28
C LYS A 137 -2.44 20.97 5.32
N ALA A 138 -2.62 20.21 6.39
CA ALA A 138 -2.03 18.88 6.58
C ALA A 138 -3.09 17.96 7.20
N ILE A 139 -2.86 16.65 7.15
CA ILE A 139 -3.77 15.66 7.74
C ILE A 139 -3.70 15.70 9.27
N SER A 140 -2.49 15.88 9.81
CA SER A 140 -2.25 16.06 11.23
C SER A 140 -2.63 17.47 11.66
N LYS A 141 -3.38 17.57 12.76
CA LYS A 141 -3.66 18.85 13.44
C LYS A 141 -2.41 19.41 14.15
N LYS A 142 -1.41 18.57 14.44
CA LYS A 142 -0.17 18.96 15.13
C LYS A 142 0.90 19.34 14.10
N VAL A 143 0.89 20.61 13.69
CA VAL A 143 1.85 21.20 12.74
C VAL A 143 2.79 22.16 13.46
N THR A 144 4.08 22.10 13.13
CA THR A 144 5.11 23.02 13.64
C THR A 144 5.86 23.70 12.52
N TYR A 145 6.36 24.90 12.82
CA TYR A 145 7.09 25.76 11.89
C TYR A 145 8.46 26.06 12.47
N LYS A 146 9.51 25.86 11.69
CA LYS A 146 10.88 26.16 12.09
C LYS A 146 11.58 26.98 11.01
N VAL A 147 12.07 28.16 11.37
CA VAL A 147 12.99 28.91 10.52
C VAL A 147 14.34 28.21 10.54
N THR A 148 14.87 27.89 9.36
CA THR A 148 16.11 27.14 9.15
C THR A 148 16.93 27.80 8.02
N GLY A 149 18.18 27.36 7.85
CA GLY A 149 19.12 27.94 6.89
C GLY A 149 20.14 28.83 7.59
N LYS A 150 20.48 29.98 6.97
CA LYS A 150 21.51 30.92 7.45
C LYS A 150 21.33 31.27 8.93
N LYS A 151 22.42 31.38 9.71
CA LYS A 151 22.37 31.77 11.14
C LYS A 151 21.55 33.06 11.36
N SER A 152 21.67 34.03 10.46
CA SER A 152 20.91 35.28 10.49
C SER A 152 19.41 35.13 10.18
N ALA A 153 18.93 33.97 9.70
CA ALA A 153 17.53 33.76 9.33
C ALA A 153 16.59 34.03 10.50
N LYS A 154 16.91 33.56 11.71
CA LYS A 154 16.09 33.77 12.91
C LYS A 154 16.05 35.24 13.36
N LYS A 155 17.09 36.03 13.05
CA LYS A 155 17.13 37.47 13.33
C LYS A 155 16.05 38.21 12.55
N TYR A 156 15.86 37.84 11.27
CA TYR A 156 14.98 38.56 10.33
C TYR A 156 13.64 37.89 10.05
N ILE A 157 13.52 36.58 10.19
CA ILE A 157 12.30 35.83 9.88
C ILE A 157 11.74 35.24 11.17
N LYS A 158 10.50 35.61 11.47
CA LYS A 158 9.70 35.02 12.54
C LYS A 158 8.51 34.28 11.92
N VAL A 159 8.13 33.14 12.50
CA VAL A 159 6.93 32.41 12.11
C VAL A 159 6.14 32.06 13.37
N SER A 160 4.84 32.36 13.37
CA SER A 160 3.96 32.05 14.50
C SER A 160 3.50 30.59 14.48
N LYS A 161 2.90 30.13 15.59
CA LYS A 161 2.25 28.81 15.68
C LYS A 161 1.16 28.59 14.61
N ASN A 162 0.55 29.67 14.12
CA ASN A 162 -0.51 29.63 13.09
C ASN A 162 0.05 29.79 11.66
N GLY A 163 1.37 29.80 11.48
CA GLY A 163 2.00 29.91 10.15
C GLY A 163 2.01 31.33 9.57
N LYS A 164 1.78 32.36 10.40
CA LYS A 164 2.00 33.76 9.99
C LYS A 164 3.49 34.06 10.00
N VAL A 165 4.02 34.41 8.83
CA VAL A 165 5.43 34.72 8.61
C VAL A 165 5.63 36.22 8.61
N THR A 166 6.61 36.69 9.37
CA THR A 166 7.06 38.08 9.40
C THR A 166 8.51 38.15 8.95
N ILE A 167 8.75 38.94 7.90
CA ILE A 167 10.08 39.30 7.41
C ILE A 167 10.37 40.73 7.92
N LYS A 168 11.36 40.87 8.80
CA LYS A 168 11.77 42.16 9.36
C LYS A 168 12.48 43.02 8.31
N LYS A 169 12.40 44.34 8.51
CA LYS A 169 13.14 45.32 7.70
C LYS A 169 14.65 45.10 7.77
N GLY A 170 15.37 45.46 6.73
CA GLY A 170 16.84 45.33 6.66
C GLY A 170 17.33 43.89 6.51
N ILE A 171 16.47 42.95 6.08
CA ILE A 171 16.89 41.59 5.74
C ILE A 171 17.89 41.63 4.57
N LYS A 172 19.01 40.91 4.71
CA LYS A 172 20.05 40.83 3.68
C LYS A 172 19.59 39.95 2.51
N LYS A 173 20.19 40.15 1.34
CA LYS A 173 19.99 39.29 0.17
C LYS A 173 20.34 37.83 0.49
N GLY A 174 19.62 36.91 -0.15
CA GLY A 174 19.84 35.48 -0.02
C GLY A 174 18.55 34.67 0.14
N THR A 175 18.72 33.36 0.33
CA THR A 175 17.62 32.42 0.47
C THR A 175 17.47 31.92 1.90
N TYR A 176 16.25 31.97 2.39
CA TYR A 176 15.84 31.54 3.71
C TYR A 176 14.80 30.42 3.60
N LYS A 177 14.75 29.53 4.60
CA LYS A 177 13.89 28.34 4.56
C LYS A 177 13.02 28.27 5.81
N ILE A 178 11.72 28.08 5.62
CA ILE A 178 10.80 27.69 6.68
C ILE A 178 10.46 26.21 6.48
N VAL A 179 10.83 25.38 7.45
CA VAL A 179 10.46 23.97 7.49
C VAL A 179 9.15 23.84 8.24
N ILE A 180 8.18 23.23 7.59
CA ILE A 180 6.89 22.85 8.14
C ILE A 180 6.95 21.36 8.40
N LYS A 181 6.73 20.95 9.65
CA LYS A 181 6.62 19.55 10.04
C LYS A 181 5.20 19.28 10.52
N ALA A 182 4.59 18.21 10.02
CA ALA A 182 3.32 17.70 10.51
C ALA A 182 3.57 16.34 11.17
N LYS A 183 3.22 16.20 12.45
CA LYS A 183 3.48 14.96 13.20
C LYS A 183 2.80 13.76 12.53
N ALA A 184 3.39 12.58 12.69
CA ALA A 184 2.76 11.33 12.29
C ALA A 184 1.40 11.16 13.00
N THR A 185 0.46 10.52 12.31
CA THR A 185 -0.85 10.15 12.86
C THR A 185 -0.93 8.64 13.00
N LYS A 186 -2.10 8.10 13.37
CA LYS A 186 -2.36 6.66 13.30
C LYS A 186 -1.99 6.14 11.91
N ASN A 187 -2.59 6.68 10.86
CA ASN A 187 -2.50 6.12 9.51
C ASN A 187 -1.51 6.80 8.55
N HIS A 188 -0.91 7.93 8.93
CA HIS A 188 0.02 8.66 8.08
C HIS A 188 1.36 8.86 8.77
N LYS A 189 2.44 8.76 7.99
CA LYS A 189 3.80 9.11 8.40
C LYS A 189 3.90 10.60 8.72
N GLU A 190 4.99 11.00 9.38
CA GLU A 190 5.29 12.42 9.49
C GLU A 190 5.44 13.07 8.12
N GLY A 191 5.02 14.32 8.01
CA GLY A 191 5.14 15.12 6.79
C GLY A 191 6.17 16.22 6.99
N LYS A 192 6.96 16.51 5.96
CA LYS A 192 7.91 17.63 5.93
C LYS A 192 7.73 18.41 4.64
N LYS A 193 7.64 19.73 4.75
CA LYS A 193 7.63 20.64 3.60
C LYS A 193 8.56 21.81 3.88
N VAL A 194 9.26 22.28 2.86
CA VAL A 194 10.11 23.46 2.94
C VAL A 194 9.52 24.56 2.07
N VAL A 195 9.35 25.74 2.65
CA VAL A 195 8.99 26.96 1.93
C VAL A 195 10.22 27.85 1.85
N LYS A 196 10.60 28.21 0.62
CA LYS A 196 11.76 29.07 0.36
C LYS A 196 11.33 30.54 0.31
N ILE A 197 12.10 31.42 0.95
CA ILE A 197 11.95 32.87 0.86
C ILE A 197 13.25 33.42 0.28
N THR A 198 13.18 34.03 -0.90
CA THR A 198 14.35 34.57 -1.58
C THR A 198 14.29 36.10 -1.58
N ILE A 199 15.36 36.73 -1.10
CA ILE A 199 15.56 38.18 -1.14
C ILE A 199 16.61 38.47 -2.22
N LYS A 200 16.20 39.14 -3.29
CA LYS A 200 17.08 39.51 -4.43
C LYS A 200 17.48 40.99 -4.37
#